data_AF-A0A2E5G1E1-F1
#
_entry.id   AF-A0A2E5G1E1-F1
#
_cell.length_a   1.000
_cell.length_b   1.000
_cell.length_c   1.000
_cell.angle_alpha   90.00
_cell.angle_beta   90.00
_cell.angle_gamma   90.00
#
_symmetry.space_group_name_H-M   'P 1'
#
loop_
_entity.id
_entity.type
_entity.pdbx_description
1 polymer ?
#
loop_
_entity_poly.entity_id
_entity_poly.type
_entity_poly.pdbx_seq_one_letter_code
_entity_poly.pdbx_strand_id
1 'polypeptide(L)'
;MSKNINGLPLCMMQLIENNEALTGYDLTKLVVSNNAWVANHQQVYRDLRRLEEMGFLSTTTVENIGKPDSKLYSITEAGEQQLEHVRQTQQYKMKPFRSESAAMQMAGGRNYLVSAAEKISEKLDELKKRLGITRDPAEKLRIQFEIDTRNAELSFVENSRNIA
;
A
#
# COMPACT_ATOMS: atom_id res chain seq x y z
N MET A 1 -24.04 1.85 12.76
CA MET A 1 -22.79 2.66 12.73
C MET A 1 -21.94 2.12 11.59
N SER A 2 -21.71 2.89 10.52
CA SER A 2 -20.86 2.39 9.42
C SER A 2 -19.45 2.18 9.96
N LYS A 3 -19.02 0.92 9.95
CA LYS A 3 -17.68 0.58 10.42
C LYS A 3 -16.71 1.08 9.34
N ASN A 4 -15.92 2.11 9.65
CA ASN A 4 -15.06 2.78 8.67
C ASN A 4 -13.92 1.85 8.21
N ILE A 5 -14.02 1.28 7.01
CA ILE A 5 -12.96 0.53 6.33
C ILE A 5 -12.27 1.46 5.35
N ASN A 6 -10.95 1.63 5.49
CA ASN A 6 -10.15 2.41 4.54
C ASN A 6 -8.73 1.86 4.43
N GLY A 7 -8.03 2.17 3.34
CA GLY A 7 -6.63 1.82 3.15
C GLY A 7 -6.37 0.32 3.14
N LEU A 8 -5.52 -0.16 4.06
CA LEU A 8 -5.06 -1.55 4.13
C LEU A 8 -6.18 -2.60 4.27
N PRO A 9 -7.12 -2.49 5.23
CA PRO A 9 -8.30 -3.35 5.31
C PRO A 9 -9.03 -3.53 3.98
N LEU A 10 -9.23 -2.44 3.22
CA LEU A 10 -9.89 -2.48 1.92
C LEU A 10 -9.07 -3.28 0.89
N CYS A 11 -7.76 -3.05 0.84
CA CYS A 11 -6.86 -3.82 -0.04
C CYS A 11 -6.89 -5.31 0.28
N MET A 12 -6.86 -5.69 1.56
CA MET A 12 -6.88 -7.10 1.95
C MET A 12 -8.22 -7.77 1.60
N MET A 13 -9.34 -7.13 1.89
CA MET A 13 -10.66 -7.66 1.51
C MET A 13 -10.78 -7.86 0.00
N GLN A 14 -10.34 -6.88 -0.80
CA GLN A 14 -10.34 -7.01 -2.26
C GLN A 14 -9.44 -8.15 -2.77
N LEU A 15 -8.26 -8.33 -2.15
CA LEU A 15 -7.36 -9.42 -2.52
C LEU A 15 -7.95 -10.79 -2.20
N ILE A 16 -8.62 -10.92 -1.05
CA ILE A 16 -9.31 -12.15 -0.66
C ILE A 16 -10.46 -12.45 -1.63
N GLU A 17 -11.31 -11.45 -1.93
CA GLU A 17 -12.41 -11.59 -2.89
C GLU A 17 -11.90 -12.09 -4.26
N ASN A 18 -10.75 -11.59 -4.73
CA ASN A 18 -10.18 -11.98 -6.02
C ASN A 18 -9.50 -13.37 -6.04
N ASN A 19 -9.21 -13.98 -4.88
CA ASN A 19 -8.43 -15.21 -4.79
C ASN A 19 -9.14 -16.31 -3.99
N GLU A 20 -10.44 -16.17 -3.70
CA GLU A 20 -11.31 -17.04 -2.89
C GLU A 20 -10.90 -17.15 -1.39
N ALA A 21 -9.64 -17.50 -1.12
CA ALA A 21 -9.08 -17.57 0.22
C ALA A 21 -7.57 -17.29 0.19
N LEU A 22 -7.07 -16.55 1.19
CA LEU A 22 -5.64 -16.24 1.32
C LEU A 22 -5.17 -16.41 2.76
N THR A 23 -3.92 -16.85 2.95
CA THR A 23 -3.32 -16.82 4.28
C THR A 23 -2.87 -15.40 4.64
N GLY A 24 -2.72 -15.10 5.93
CA GLY A 24 -2.15 -13.81 6.37
C GLY A 24 -0.73 -13.56 5.83
N TYR A 25 0.02 -14.63 5.58
CA TYR A 25 1.32 -14.55 4.93
C TYR A 25 1.21 -14.13 3.46
N ASP A 26 0.31 -14.78 2.70
CA ASP A 26 0.06 -14.45 1.29
C ASP A 26 -0.43 -13.01 1.16
N LEU A 27 -1.34 -12.59 2.03
CA LEU A 27 -1.85 -11.22 2.08
C LEU A 27 -0.75 -10.21 2.34
N THR A 28 0.16 -10.50 3.26
CA THR A 28 1.28 -9.59 3.50
C THR A 28 2.15 -9.44 2.25
N LYS A 29 2.45 -10.56 1.57
CA LYS A 29 3.25 -10.56 0.35
C LYS A 29 2.55 -9.78 -0.78
N LEU A 30 1.25 -10.01 -0.96
CA LEU A 30 0.44 -9.40 -2.02
C LEU A 30 0.20 -7.91 -1.80
N VAL A 31 -0.06 -7.47 -0.57
CA VAL A 31 -0.21 -6.04 -0.24
C VAL A 31 1.08 -5.29 -0.55
N VAL A 32 2.22 -5.84 -0.11
CA VAL A 32 3.54 -5.24 -0.35
C VAL A 32 3.86 -5.22 -1.84
N SER A 33 3.63 -6.32 -2.57
CA SER A 33 3.97 -6.39 -4.00
C SER A 33 3.14 -5.45 -4.87
N ASN A 34 1.88 -5.21 -4.50
CA ASN A 34 0.97 -4.34 -5.24
C ASN A 34 1.20 -2.84 -5.01
N ASN A 35 2.06 -2.46 -4.04
CA ASN A 35 2.28 -1.07 -3.61
C ASN A 35 0.98 -0.29 -3.32
N ALA A 36 -0.14 -0.98 -3.11
CA ALA A 36 -1.44 -0.33 -2.89
C ALA A 36 -1.49 0.32 -1.50
N TRP A 37 -0.71 -0.19 -0.56
CA TRP A 37 -0.59 0.35 0.79
C TRP A 37 0.73 -0.03 1.44
N VAL A 38 1.26 0.85 2.30
CA VAL A 38 2.41 0.54 3.15
C VAL A 38 1.90 -0.17 4.40
N ALA A 39 2.23 -1.45 4.56
CA ALA A 39 1.85 -2.23 5.71
C ALA A 39 3.06 -3.03 6.23
N ASN A 40 3.24 -3.04 7.55
CA ASN A 40 4.11 -4.03 8.18
C ASN A 40 3.31 -5.31 8.50
N HIS A 41 4.02 -6.42 8.72
CA HIS A 41 3.39 -7.71 9.03
C HIS A 41 2.42 -7.63 10.22
N GLN A 42 2.80 -6.94 11.30
CA GLN A 42 1.97 -6.83 12.51
C GLN A 42 0.65 -6.08 12.23
N GLN A 43 0.69 -5.06 11.40
CA GLN A 43 -0.47 -4.29 10.97
C GLN A 43 -1.45 -5.17 10.20
N VAL A 44 -0.95 -5.97 9.24
CA VAL A 44 -1.76 -6.91 8.45
C VAL A 44 -2.52 -7.86 9.37
N TYR A 45 -1.83 -8.57 10.27
CA TYR A 45 -2.49 -9.52 11.17
C TYR A 45 -3.49 -8.87 12.13
N ARG A 46 -3.18 -7.66 12.62
CA ARG A 46 -4.10 -6.92 13.50
C ARG A 46 -5.39 -6.53 12.77
N ASP A 47 -5.25 -6.02 11.55
CA ASP A 47 -6.40 -5.61 10.75
C ASP A 47 -7.20 -6.81 10.25
N LEU A 48 -6.55 -7.95 9.95
CA LEU A 48 -7.26 -9.20 9.63
C LEU A 48 -8.09 -9.71 10.80
N ARG A 49 -7.54 -9.73 12.02
CA ARG A 49 -8.31 -10.09 13.23
C ARG A 49 -9.48 -9.15 13.42
N ARG A 50 -9.27 -7.84 13.22
CA ARG A 50 -10.35 -6.85 13.33
C ARG A 50 -11.45 -7.11 12.30
N LEU A 51 -11.11 -7.41 11.05
CA LEU A 51 -12.08 -7.72 10.00
C LEU A 51 -12.87 -9.01 10.31
N GLU A 52 -12.23 -10.02 10.89
CA GLU A 52 -12.85 -11.23 11.42
C GLU A 52 -13.84 -10.89 12.56
N GLU A 53 -13.41 -10.13 13.57
CA GLU A 53 -14.27 -9.67 14.69
C GLU A 53 -15.46 -8.83 14.21
N MET A 54 -15.31 -8.12 13.08
CA MET A 54 -16.37 -7.32 12.48
C MET A 54 -17.39 -8.16 11.71
N GLY A 55 -17.11 -9.45 11.49
CA GLY A 55 -17.91 -10.38 10.72
C GLY A 55 -17.73 -10.23 9.21
N PHE A 56 -16.66 -9.57 8.75
CA PHE A 56 -16.41 -9.35 7.32
C PHE A 56 -15.58 -10.47 6.70
N LEU A 57 -14.74 -11.12 7.49
CA LEU A 57 -13.97 -12.29 7.09
C LEU A 57 -14.35 -13.50 7.94
N SER A 58 -14.28 -14.69 7.33
CA SER A 58 -14.27 -15.96 8.03
C SER A 58 -12.85 -16.54 8.00
N THR A 59 -12.52 -17.38 8.98
CA THR A 59 -11.24 -18.09 9.00
C THR A 59 -11.38 -19.59 9.15
N THR A 60 -10.52 -20.31 8.43
CA THR A 60 -10.34 -21.76 8.56
C THR A 60 -8.88 -22.04 8.88
N THR A 61 -8.63 -22.89 9.87
CA THR A 61 -7.29 -23.31 10.23
C THR A 61 -6.81 -24.39 9.25
N VAL A 62 -5.60 -24.21 8.72
CA VAL A 62 -4.90 -25.19 7.89
C VAL A 62 -3.71 -25.71 8.66
N GLU A 63 -3.71 -27.01 8.91
CA GLU A 63 -2.62 -27.69 9.59
C GLU A 63 -1.32 -27.59 8.79
N ASN A 64 -0.23 -27.28 9.49
CA ASN A 64 1.08 -27.26 8.90
C ASN A 64 2.01 -28.28 9.56
N ILE A 65 2.77 -29.04 8.75
CA ILE A 65 3.74 -29.99 9.28
C ILE A 65 4.98 -29.22 9.81
N GLY A 66 5.25 -29.36 11.11
CA GLY A 66 6.49 -28.86 11.74
C GLY A 66 6.55 -27.33 11.94
N LYS A 67 5.46 -26.59 11.74
CA LYS A 67 5.34 -25.15 11.97
C LYS A 67 3.92 -24.80 12.45
N PRO A 68 3.68 -23.59 13.01
CA PRO A 68 2.34 -23.21 13.45
C PRO A 68 1.31 -23.26 12.33
N ASP A 69 0.07 -23.60 12.66
CA ASP A 69 -1.04 -23.66 11.70
C ASP A 69 -1.29 -22.30 11.04
N SER A 70 -1.70 -22.35 9.78
CA SER A 70 -2.03 -21.16 9.00
C SER A 70 -3.52 -20.85 9.14
N LYS A 71 -3.87 -19.57 9.25
CA LYS A 71 -5.26 -19.14 9.04
C LYS A 71 -5.46 -18.80 7.56
N LEU A 72 -6.39 -19.49 6.90
CA LEU A 72 -6.98 -19.06 5.63
C LEU A 72 -8.12 -18.10 5.92
N TYR A 73 -8.12 -16.95 5.27
CA TYR A 73 -9.17 -15.94 5.36
C TYR A 73 -10.00 -15.97 4.07
N SER A 74 -11.32 -16.01 4.22
CA SER A 74 -12.28 -15.86 3.13
C SER A 74 -13.22 -14.69 3.43
N ILE A 75 -13.73 -14.06 2.37
CA ILE A 75 -14.72 -13.01 2.52
C ILE A 75 -16.08 -13.61 2.84
N THR A 76 -16.83 -12.95 3.71
CA THR A 76 -18.23 -13.32 4.02
C THR A 76 -19.19 -12.48 3.19
N GLU A 77 -20.47 -12.87 3.12
CA GLU A 77 -21.51 -12.07 2.48
C GLU A 77 -21.57 -10.63 3.06
N ALA A 78 -21.43 -10.47 4.39
CA ALA A 78 -21.37 -9.15 5.01
C ALA A 78 -20.11 -8.36 4.59
N GLY A 79 -18.99 -9.04 4.36
CA GLY A 79 -17.77 -8.45 3.82
C GLY A 79 -17.92 -7.97 2.39
N GLU A 80 -18.58 -8.77 1.53
CA GLU A 80 -18.87 -8.41 0.13
C GLU A 80 -19.80 -7.19 0.06
N GLN A 81 -20.89 -7.19 0.83
CA GLN A 81 -21.79 -6.04 0.92
C GLN A 81 -21.05 -4.77 1.39
N GLN A 82 -20.12 -4.92 2.34
CA GLN A 82 -19.31 -3.82 2.82
C GLN A 82 -18.30 -3.32 1.77
N LEU A 83 -17.69 -4.21 0.97
CA LEU A 83 -16.85 -3.81 -0.17
C LEU A 83 -17.67 -3.00 -1.17
N GLU A 84 -18.83 -3.50 -1.55
CA GLU A 84 -19.69 -2.83 -2.52
C GLU A 84 -20.17 -1.46 -2.01
N HIS A 85 -20.55 -1.38 -0.74
CA HIS A 85 -20.86 -0.12 -0.10
C HIS A 85 -19.70 0.88 -0.16
N VAL A 86 -18.48 0.45 0.13
CA VAL A 86 -17.30 1.34 0.06
C VAL A 86 -17.03 1.77 -1.38
N ARG A 87 -17.14 0.87 -2.37
CA ARG A 87 -16.98 1.21 -3.79
C ARG A 87 -17.95 2.30 -4.25
N GLN A 88 -19.17 2.30 -3.74
CA GLN A 88 -20.22 3.23 -4.16
C GLN A 88 -20.24 4.55 -3.37
N THR A 89 -19.90 4.51 -2.08
CA THR A 89 -20.10 5.66 -1.16
C THR A 89 -18.82 6.38 -0.80
N GLN A 90 -17.65 5.77 -1.00
CA GLN A 90 -16.39 6.38 -0.61
C GLN A 90 -16.10 7.60 -1.47
N GLN A 91 -16.16 8.78 -0.87
CA GLN A 91 -15.82 10.02 -1.55
C GLN A 91 -14.32 10.30 -1.42
N TYR A 92 -13.71 10.66 -2.56
CA TYR A 92 -12.35 11.18 -2.54
C TYR A 92 -12.28 12.47 -1.73
N LYS A 93 -11.31 12.53 -0.82
CA LYS A 93 -10.97 13.73 -0.06
C LYS A 93 -9.49 13.99 -0.22
N MET A 94 -9.14 15.16 -0.74
CA MET A 94 -7.75 15.58 -0.84
C MET A 94 -7.16 15.66 0.57
N LYS A 95 -6.09 14.90 0.80
CA LYS A 95 -5.37 14.94 2.08
C LYS A 95 -4.46 16.17 2.10
N PRO A 96 -4.23 16.79 3.28
CA PRO A 96 -3.21 17.82 3.42
C PRO A 96 -1.84 17.32 2.92
N PHE A 97 -1.18 18.12 2.10
CA PHE A 97 0.16 17.80 1.60
C PHE A 97 1.21 18.05 2.69
N ARG A 98 2.08 17.06 2.94
CA ARG A 98 3.19 17.12 3.89
C ARG A 98 4.41 16.49 3.23
N SER A 99 5.55 17.15 3.29
CA SER A 99 6.80 16.71 2.66
C SER A 99 7.96 16.88 3.63
N GLU A 100 8.70 15.80 3.86
CA GLU A 100 9.93 15.82 4.64
C GLU A 100 11.02 16.62 3.91
N SER A 101 11.13 16.46 2.60
CA SER A 101 12.02 17.26 1.74
C SER A 101 11.78 18.76 1.90
N ALA A 102 10.52 19.22 1.98
CA ALA A 102 10.21 20.62 2.23
C ALA A 102 10.62 21.08 3.64
N ALA A 103 10.41 20.24 4.66
CA ALA A 103 10.88 20.54 6.01
C ALA A 103 12.41 20.65 6.08
N MET A 104 13.12 19.76 5.37
CA MET A 104 14.58 19.77 5.33
C MET A 104 15.15 20.95 4.54
N GLN A 105 14.46 21.40 3.49
CA GLN A 105 14.79 22.68 2.85
C GLN A 105 14.68 23.84 3.85
N MET A 106 13.56 23.94 4.59
CA MET A 106 13.37 25.00 5.57
C MET A 106 14.44 24.98 6.67
N ALA A 107 14.92 23.80 7.04
CA ALA A 107 15.98 23.61 8.02
C ALA A 107 17.40 23.86 7.47
N GLY A 108 17.57 24.19 6.19
CA GLY A 108 18.89 24.34 5.56
C GLY A 108 19.65 23.00 5.41
N GLY A 109 18.93 21.89 5.34
CA GLY A 109 19.48 20.53 5.32
C GLY A 109 20.08 20.12 3.98
N ARG A 110 21.11 20.81 3.49
CA ARG A 110 21.73 20.56 2.17
C ARG A 110 22.17 19.11 1.97
N ASN A 111 22.80 18.49 2.97
CA ASN A 111 23.25 17.09 2.89
C ASN A 111 22.07 16.12 2.70
N TYR A 112 20.93 16.39 3.33
CA TYR A 112 19.71 15.62 3.11
C TYR A 112 19.24 15.77 1.67
N LEU A 113 19.17 17.00 1.15
CA LEU A 113 18.68 17.27 -0.20
C LEU A 113 19.55 16.62 -1.29
N VAL A 114 20.88 16.62 -1.10
CA VAL A 114 21.81 15.91 -2.00
C VAL A 114 21.55 14.40 -1.94
N SER A 115 21.53 13.81 -0.74
CA SER A 115 21.28 12.37 -0.59
C SER A 115 19.90 11.95 -1.08
N ALA A 116 18.88 12.80 -0.91
CA ALA A 116 17.54 12.57 -1.41
C ALA A 116 17.51 12.55 -2.94
N ALA A 117 18.18 13.49 -3.61
CA ALA A 117 18.26 13.51 -5.07
C ALA A 117 18.89 12.23 -5.64
N GLU A 118 19.97 11.75 -5.02
CA GLU A 118 20.65 10.50 -5.40
C GLU A 118 19.71 9.29 -5.24
N LYS A 119 19.13 9.11 -4.06
CA LYS A 119 18.23 7.98 -3.77
C LYS A 119 16.97 7.99 -4.61
N ILE A 120 16.39 9.17 -4.87
CA ILE A 120 15.20 9.29 -5.72
C ILE A 120 15.56 8.93 -7.18
N SER A 121 16.72 9.34 -7.66
CA SER A 121 17.20 9.01 -9.01
C SER A 121 17.42 7.50 -9.18
N GLU A 122 18.10 6.86 -8.22
CA GLU A 122 18.26 5.40 -8.18
C GLU A 122 16.90 4.70 -8.20
N LYS A 123 15.94 5.19 -7.39
CA LYS A 123 14.61 4.59 -7.34
C LYS A 123 13.84 4.76 -8.65
N LEU A 124 13.96 5.91 -9.31
CA LEU A 124 13.34 6.15 -10.62
C LEU A 124 13.88 5.19 -11.68
N ASP A 125 15.17 4.89 -11.66
CA ASP A 125 15.77 3.92 -12.58
C ASP A 125 15.25 2.50 -12.33
N GLU A 126 15.11 2.09 -11.07
CA GLU A 126 14.44 0.82 -10.72
C GLU A 126 13.00 0.78 -11.23
N LEU A 127 12.22 1.84 -10.99
CA LEU A 127 10.81 1.91 -11.38
C LEU A 127 10.63 1.88 -12.89
N LYS A 128 11.47 2.58 -13.66
CA LYS A 128 11.46 2.56 -15.14
C LYS A 128 11.77 1.15 -15.67
N LYS A 129 12.76 0.47 -15.08
CA LYS A 129 13.06 -0.93 -15.43
C LYS A 129 11.87 -1.84 -15.14
N ARG A 130 11.25 -1.70 -13.96
CA ARG A 130 10.05 -2.46 -13.58
C ARG A 130 8.90 -2.20 -14.55
N LEU A 131 8.62 -0.93 -14.88
CA LEU A 131 7.58 -0.54 -15.82
C LEU A 131 7.75 -1.21 -17.20
N GLY A 132 8.99 -1.32 -17.67
CA GLY A 132 9.33 -1.95 -18.95
C GLY A 132 9.04 -3.46 -19.01
N ILE A 133 9.05 -4.15 -17.87
CA ILE A 133 8.80 -5.60 -17.78
C ILE A 133 7.39 -5.96 -17.28
N THR A 134 6.69 -5.03 -16.61
CA THR A 134 5.34 -5.25 -16.11
C THR A 134 4.35 -5.45 -17.26
N ARG A 135 3.46 -6.45 -17.13
CA ARG A 135 2.43 -6.75 -18.14
C ARG A 135 1.03 -6.29 -17.74
N ASP A 136 0.71 -6.32 -16.44
CA ASP A 136 -0.60 -5.89 -15.92
C ASP A 136 -0.82 -4.38 -16.16
N PRO A 137 -1.84 -3.96 -16.93
CA PRO A 137 -2.14 -2.56 -17.15
C PRO A 137 -2.40 -1.77 -15.86
N ALA A 138 -3.03 -2.39 -14.86
CA ALA A 138 -3.32 -1.72 -13.60
C ALA A 138 -2.03 -1.48 -12.79
N GLU A 139 -1.14 -2.47 -12.73
CA GLU A 139 0.20 -2.30 -12.14
C GLU A 139 1.02 -1.26 -12.88
N LYS A 140 0.99 -1.21 -14.23
CA LYS A 140 1.67 -0.16 -15.00
C LYS A 140 1.23 1.25 -14.58
N LEU A 141 -0.08 1.48 -14.44
CA LEU A 141 -0.61 2.76 -14.00
C LEU A 141 -0.13 3.13 -12.60
N ARG A 142 -0.08 2.17 -11.67
CA ARG A 142 0.45 2.39 -10.31
C ARG A 142 1.94 2.75 -10.32
N ILE A 143 2.75 2.03 -11.11
CA ILE A 143 4.18 2.31 -11.25
C ILE A 143 4.39 3.69 -11.88
N GLN A 144 3.63 4.03 -12.92
CA GLN A 144 3.72 5.35 -13.56
C GLN A 144 3.37 6.47 -12.58
N PHE A 145 2.30 6.30 -11.79
CA PHE A 145 1.93 7.26 -10.75
C PHE A 145 3.04 7.46 -9.71
N GLU A 146 3.72 6.39 -9.30
CA GLU A 146 4.89 6.48 -8.41
C GLU A 146 6.03 7.24 -9.08
N ILE A 147 6.35 6.95 -10.36
CA ILE A 147 7.36 7.67 -11.14
C ILE A 147 7.05 9.16 -11.19
N ASP A 148 5.82 9.55 -11.51
CA ASP A 148 5.43 10.96 -11.63
C ASP A 148 5.58 11.69 -10.29
N THR A 149 5.18 11.03 -9.20
CA THR A 149 5.35 11.56 -7.84
C THR A 149 6.83 11.76 -7.50
N ARG A 150 7.68 10.79 -7.83
CA ARG A 150 9.13 10.86 -7.56
C ARG A 150 9.86 11.86 -8.44
N ASN A 151 9.45 12.04 -9.70
CA ASN A 151 9.98 13.10 -10.56
C ASN A 151 9.66 14.50 -10.00
N ALA A 152 8.45 14.69 -9.49
CA ALA A 152 8.06 15.94 -8.84
C ALA A 152 8.91 16.19 -7.56
N GLU A 153 9.11 15.15 -6.75
CA GLU A 153 9.98 15.24 -5.56
C GLU A 153 11.45 15.51 -5.93
N LEU A 154 11.99 14.82 -6.94
CA LEU A 154 13.35 15.01 -7.44
C LEU A 154 13.55 16.47 -7.87
N SER A 155 12.64 16.98 -8.70
CA SER A 155 12.67 18.36 -9.16
C SER A 155 12.68 19.35 -7.99
N PHE A 156 11.89 19.07 -6.94
CA PHE A 156 11.88 19.90 -5.74
C PHE A 156 13.22 19.88 -4.99
N VAL A 157 13.80 18.69 -4.74
CA VAL A 157 15.07 18.59 -3.98
C VAL A 157 16.24 19.15 -4.75
N GLU A 158 16.28 18.98 -6.07
CA GLU A 158 17.34 19.51 -6.94
C GLU A 158 17.31 21.04 -7.00
N ASN A 159 16.13 21.64 -7.07
CA ASN A 159 16.00 23.09 -7.00
C ASN A 159 16.35 23.61 -5.60
N SER A 160 15.93 22.90 -4.57
CA SER A 160 16.18 23.28 -3.17
C SER A 160 17.65 23.26 -2.80
N ARG A 161 18.44 22.28 -3.26
CA ARG A 161 19.89 22.20 -2.95
C ARG A 161 20.71 23.33 -3.59
N ASN A 162 20.17 24.03 -4.58
CA ASN A 162 20.84 25.15 -5.25
C ASN A 162 20.64 26.48 -4.50
N ILE A 163 19.69 26.52 -3.55
CA ILE A 163 19.35 27.72 -2.76
C ILE A 163 19.50 27.52 -1.25
N ALA A 164 19.88 26.31 -0.81
CA ALA A 164 20.10 25.91 0.59
C ALA A 164 21.58 25.96 0.98
#